data_AF-A0A3D5J5J3-F1
#
_entry.id   AF-A0A3D5J5J3-F1
#
_cell.length_a   1.000
_cell.length_b   1.000
_cell.length_c   1.000
_cell.angle_alpha   90.00
_cell.angle_beta   90.00
_cell.angle_gamma   90.00
#
_symmetry.space_group_name_H-M   'P 1'
#
loop_
_entity.id
_entity.type
_entity.pdbx_description
1 polymer ?
#
loop_
_entity_poly.entity_id
_entity_poly.type
_entity_poly.pdbx_seq_one_letter_code
_entity_poly.pdbx_strand_id
1 'polypeptide(L)'
;MAHEEDHISDVGSTFDFKGFVLKVISYWKLILFSITVSLAVAYYNNVRKLPVYRLENLISIKDDQNPFFTSNTSLTFNWGGTSDKVNTAITILGSRTHNEEVVERLGFYIDYKEDGEYQRVDAYGSTPFEVIADTSKFQAIGIDYTIQIVDDEHFNISAAIPNNFTVQSYGSKEKEGRNIGETAFNKQFQFGEKINTPFLNAVIARNDNALQQGKKFYISFLNFDSAVSRYKNVAVKPESNGASVLQLAQTGNNKARIVDYLNGSVKVL
;
A
#
# COMPACT_ATOMS: atom_id res chain seq x y z
N MET A 1 29.81 -20.40 -75.80
CA MET A 1 29.46 -18.97 -75.70
C MET A 1 27.99 -18.89 -76.06
N ALA A 2 27.00 -19.02 -75.16
CA ALA A 2 26.89 -18.55 -73.78
C ALA A 2 27.24 -17.07 -73.67
N HIS A 3 26.22 -16.20 -73.78
CA HIS A 3 25.88 -15.12 -72.86
C HIS A 3 24.69 -14.29 -73.39
N GLU A 4 23.93 -13.69 -72.46
CA GLU A 4 22.90 -12.65 -72.59
C GLU A 4 21.56 -13.05 -73.26
N GLU A 5 20.37 -12.88 -72.67
CA GLU A 5 19.96 -12.18 -71.45
C GLU A 5 18.55 -12.68 -71.08
N ASP A 6 18.40 -13.30 -69.90
CA ASP A 6 17.09 -13.44 -69.27
C ASP A 6 16.63 -12.02 -68.90
N HIS A 7 15.66 -11.51 -69.65
CA HIS A 7 14.90 -10.32 -69.26
C HIS A 7 14.05 -10.69 -68.04
N ILE A 8 14.69 -10.74 -66.87
CA ILE A 8 14.00 -10.61 -65.59
C ILE A 8 13.48 -9.19 -65.59
N SER A 9 12.20 -9.03 -65.96
CA SER A 9 11.47 -7.81 -65.70
C SER A 9 11.52 -7.58 -64.19
N ASP A 10 12.41 -6.68 -63.78
CA ASP A 10 12.46 -6.09 -62.46
C ASP A 10 11.18 -5.26 -62.29
N VAL A 11 10.06 -5.95 -62.02
CA VAL A 11 8.81 -5.32 -61.62
C VAL A 11 9.06 -4.88 -60.19
N GLY A 12 9.63 -3.69 -60.04
CA GLY A 12 9.62 -2.95 -58.80
C GLY A 12 8.18 -2.94 -58.30
N SER A 13 7.91 -3.77 -57.29
CA SER A 13 6.61 -3.91 -56.64
C SER A 13 6.28 -2.58 -55.98
N THR A 14 5.71 -1.67 -56.77
CA THR A 14 5.26 -0.38 -56.32
C THR A 14 4.02 -0.66 -55.49
N PHE A 15 4.16 -0.62 -54.16
CA PHE A 15 3.07 -0.88 -53.23
C PHE A 15 1.91 0.08 -53.52
N ASP A 16 0.77 -0.44 -54.00
CA ASP A 16 -0.45 0.33 -54.21
C ASP A 16 -1.11 0.63 -52.87
N PHE A 17 -0.70 1.74 -52.27
CA PHE A 17 -1.24 2.24 -51.01
C PHE A 17 -2.76 2.47 -51.07
N LYS A 18 -3.27 2.97 -52.21
CA LYS A 18 -4.70 3.32 -52.35
C LYS A 18 -5.57 2.07 -52.42
N GLY A 19 -5.15 1.08 -53.20
CA GLY A 19 -5.81 -0.23 -53.28
C GLY A 19 -5.81 -0.97 -51.94
N PHE A 20 -4.69 -0.90 -51.20
CA PHE A 20 -4.59 -1.50 -49.87
C PHE A 20 -5.59 -0.88 -48.88
N VAL A 21 -5.69 0.46 -48.81
CA VAL A 21 -6.62 1.15 -47.89
C VAL A 21 -8.07 0.80 -48.19
N LEU A 22 -8.50 0.79 -49.46
CA LEU A 22 -9.86 0.40 -49.84
C LEU A 22 -10.17 -1.05 -49.44
N LYS A 23 -9.19 -1.95 -49.57
CA LYS A 23 -9.32 -3.35 -49.16
C LYS A 23 -9.50 -3.49 -47.65
N VAL A 24 -8.75 -2.72 -46.85
CA VAL A 24 -8.89 -2.71 -45.38
C VAL A 24 -10.26 -2.17 -44.96
N ILE A 25 -10.72 -1.07 -45.56
CA ILE A 25 -12.04 -0.47 -45.26
C ILE A 25 -13.18 -1.41 -45.67
N SER A 26 -13.01 -2.22 -46.72
CA SER A 26 -14.00 -3.23 -47.11
C SER A 26 -14.33 -4.23 -45.97
N TYR A 27 -13.37 -4.50 -45.08
CA TYR A 27 -13.56 -5.31 -43.87
C TYR A 27 -14.12 -4.52 -42.66
N TRP A 28 -14.81 -3.40 -42.88
CA TRP A 28 -15.35 -2.54 -41.81
C TRP A 28 -16.15 -3.30 -40.74
N LYS A 29 -16.85 -4.39 -41.08
CA LYS A 29 -17.56 -5.24 -40.11
C LYS A 29 -16.62 -5.94 -39.13
N LEU A 30 -15.49 -6.48 -39.61
CA LEU A 30 -14.47 -7.09 -38.76
C LEU A 30 -13.77 -6.04 -37.90
N ILE A 31 -13.53 -4.85 -38.46
CA ILE A 31 -12.98 -3.72 -37.71
C ILE A 31 -13.93 -3.31 -36.58
N LEU A 32 -15.22 -3.11 -36.89
CA LEU A 32 -16.23 -2.74 -35.89
C LEU A 32 -16.38 -3.81 -34.81
N PHE A 33 -16.38 -5.09 -35.20
CA PHE A 33 -16.40 -6.20 -34.25
C PHE A 33 -15.18 -6.20 -33.34
N SER A 34 -13.97 -6.05 -33.91
CA SER A 34 -12.71 -5.98 -33.16
C SER A 34 -12.68 -4.80 -32.18
N ILE A 35 -13.15 -3.62 -32.61
CA ILE A 35 -13.28 -2.44 -31.74
C ILE A 35 -14.24 -2.72 -30.59
N THR A 36 -15.40 -3.31 -30.87
CA THR A 36 -16.42 -3.63 -29.86
C THR A 36 -15.86 -4.60 -28.82
N VAL A 37 -15.19 -5.67 -29.25
CA VAL A 37 -14.54 -6.63 -28.34
C VAL A 37 -13.44 -5.95 -27.52
N SER A 38 -12.61 -5.10 -28.16
CA SER A 38 -11.53 -4.39 -27.47
C SER A 38 -12.05 -3.43 -26.39
N LEU A 39 -13.14 -2.69 -26.68
CA LEU A 39 -13.79 -1.82 -25.70
C LEU A 39 -14.44 -2.60 -24.57
N ALA A 40 -15.08 -3.74 -24.86
CA ALA A 40 -15.65 -4.61 -23.83
C ALA A 40 -14.57 -5.14 -22.88
N VAL A 41 -13.43 -5.61 -23.41
CA VAL A 41 -12.28 -6.07 -22.60
C VAL A 41 -11.66 -4.92 -21.80
N ALA A 42 -11.51 -3.74 -22.41
CA ALA A 42 -10.99 -2.56 -21.72
C ALA A 42 -11.89 -2.13 -20.56
N TYR A 43 -13.21 -2.08 -20.78
CA TYR A 43 -14.19 -1.76 -19.74
C TYR A 43 -14.16 -2.77 -18.59
N TYR A 44 -14.18 -4.06 -18.92
CA TYR A 44 -14.11 -5.15 -17.93
C TYR A 44 -12.87 -5.05 -17.03
N ASN A 45 -11.72 -4.70 -17.61
CA ASN A 45 -10.49 -4.52 -16.86
C ASN A 45 -10.45 -3.22 -16.04
N ASN A 46 -11.03 -2.12 -16.54
CA ASN A 46 -10.97 -0.82 -15.87
C ASN A 46 -11.83 -0.79 -14.61
N VAL A 47 -13.07 -1.29 -14.71
CA VAL A 47 -14.05 -1.28 -13.60
C VAL A 47 -13.57 -2.09 -12.38
N ARG A 48 -12.70 -3.08 -12.58
CA ARG A 48 -12.20 -3.95 -11.50
C ARG A 48 -10.89 -3.47 -10.89
N LYS A 49 -10.24 -2.44 -11.44
CA LYS A 49 -8.99 -1.93 -10.89
C LYS A 49 -9.27 -0.94 -9.76
N LEU A 50 -8.57 -1.11 -8.64
CA LEU A 50 -8.64 -0.13 -7.55
C LEU A 50 -7.88 1.13 -7.96
N PRO A 51 -8.35 2.32 -7.53
CA PRO A 51 -7.60 3.55 -7.69
C PRO A 51 -6.28 3.46 -6.91
N VAL A 52 -5.19 3.84 -7.56
CA VAL A 52 -3.86 3.94 -6.95
C VAL A 52 -3.57 5.41 -6.70
N TYR A 53 -3.35 5.77 -5.45
CA TYR A 53 -3.04 7.12 -5.01
C TYR A 53 -1.54 7.26 -4.79
N ARG A 54 -1.01 8.43 -5.12
CA ARG A 54 0.33 8.88 -4.76
C ARG A 54 0.19 10.19 -4.01
N LEU A 55 0.67 10.24 -2.77
CA LEU A 55 0.71 11.46 -1.97
C LEU A 55 2.14 11.80 -1.63
N GLU A 56 2.37 13.08 -1.37
CA GLU A 56 3.70 13.65 -1.16
C GLU A 56 3.67 14.58 0.05
N ASN A 57 4.77 14.61 0.80
CA ASN A 57 4.99 15.49 1.95
C ASN A 57 6.36 16.17 1.78
N LEU A 58 6.45 17.45 2.16
CA LEU A 58 7.68 18.23 2.15
C LEU A 58 8.14 18.46 3.58
N ILE A 59 9.39 18.10 3.88
CA ILE A 59 10.04 18.38 5.16
C ILE A 59 11.25 19.26 4.96
N SER A 60 11.44 20.24 5.85
CA SER A 60 12.63 21.09 5.87
C SER A 60 13.58 20.61 6.96
N ILE A 61 14.81 20.29 6.58
CA ILE A 61 15.88 19.90 7.49
C ILE A 61 16.68 21.15 7.82
N LYS A 62 16.64 21.56 9.08
CA LYS A 62 17.41 22.69 9.55
C LYS A 62 18.77 22.22 10.05
N ASP A 63 19.84 22.84 9.54
CA ASP A 63 21.15 22.68 10.14
C ASP A 63 21.18 23.45 11.47
N ASP A 64 21.43 22.74 12.58
CA ASP A 64 21.69 23.37 13.88
C ASP A 64 22.78 24.44 13.74
N GLN A 65 22.41 25.70 14.01
CA GLN A 65 23.40 26.74 14.22
C GLN A 65 24.10 26.47 15.54
N ASN A 66 25.42 26.34 15.51
CA ASN A 66 26.21 26.12 16.73
C ASN A 66 25.97 27.28 17.72
N PRO A 67 25.51 27.01 18.95
CA PRO A 67 25.19 28.04 19.95
C PRO A 67 26.41 28.86 20.40
N PHE A 68 27.63 28.49 20.00
CA PHE A 68 28.86 29.23 20.27
C PHE A 68 29.24 30.26 19.18
N PHE A 69 28.44 30.43 18.10
CA PHE A 69 28.65 31.53 17.16
C PHE A 69 28.15 32.86 17.76
N THR A 70 29.09 33.75 18.12
CA THR A 70 28.78 35.14 18.45
C THR A 70 28.52 35.95 17.17
N SER A 71 27.67 36.97 17.26
CA SER A 71 27.09 37.75 16.16
C SER A 71 28.09 38.48 15.23
N ASN A 72 29.41 38.41 15.48
CA ASN A 72 30.39 39.20 14.75
C ASN A 72 31.17 38.44 13.65
N THR A 73 31.08 37.11 13.58
CA THR A 73 31.64 36.36 12.44
C THR A 73 30.93 35.02 12.23
N SER A 74 29.84 35.06 11.47
CA SER A 74 29.17 33.87 10.92
C SER A 74 29.86 33.50 9.61
N LEU A 75 30.87 32.62 9.67
CA LEU A 75 31.34 31.89 8.49
C LEU A 75 30.74 30.49 8.49
N THR A 76 29.49 30.37 8.03
CA THR A 76 28.92 29.06 7.67
C THR A 76 29.35 28.76 6.23
N PHE A 77 30.42 27.96 6.09
CA PHE A 77 30.97 27.54 4.81
C PHE A 77 30.12 26.40 4.21
N ASN A 78 28.96 26.73 3.63
CA ASN A 78 28.17 25.77 2.85
C ASN A 78 28.71 25.74 1.40
N TRP A 79 29.81 25.04 1.17
CA TRP A 79 30.39 24.87 -0.17
C TRP A 79 29.60 23.85 -0.98
N GLY A 80 28.53 24.30 -1.63
CA GLY A 80 28.06 23.77 -2.91
C GLY A 80 27.59 22.32 -2.97
N GLY A 81 27.00 21.76 -1.91
CA GLY A 81 26.42 20.40 -1.89
C GLY A 81 25.21 20.28 -0.95
N THR A 82 24.48 19.17 -1.02
CA THR A 82 23.47 18.83 0.00
C THR A 82 24.15 18.68 1.36
N SER A 83 23.61 19.31 2.42
CA SER A 83 24.15 19.16 3.78
C SER A 83 24.26 17.67 4.15
N ASP A 84 25.31 17.29 4.88
CA ASP A 84 25.47 15.92 5.39
C ASP A 84 24.23 15.45 6.15
N LYS A 85 23.55 16.36 6.86
CA LYS A 85 22.28 16.06 7.56
C LYS A 85 21.16 15.68 6.61
N VAL A 86 21.09 16.31 5.42
CA VAL A 86 20.11 15.97 4.38
C VAL A 86 20.38 14.57 3.84
N ASN A 87 21.65 14.25 3.55
CA ASN A 87 22.03 12.91 3.08
C ASN A 87 21.79 11.83 4.15
N THR A 88 22.09 12.13 5.42
CA THR A 88 21.78 11.24 6.56
C THR A 88 20.29 11.01 6.69
N ALA A 89 19.46 12.06 6.61
CA ALA A 89 18.01 11.91 6.69
C ALA A 89 17.45 11.08 5.53
N ILE A 90 17.94 11.28 4.29
CA ILE A 90 17.58 10.42 3.15
C ILE A 90 17.91 8.95 3.45
N THR A 91 19.10 8.69 4.00
CA THR A 91 19.56 7.34 4.35
C THR A 91 18.69 6.72 5.45
N ILE A 92 18.36 7.48 6.50
CA ILE A 92 17.51 7.02 7.61
C ILE A 92 16.10 6.72 7.12
N LEU A 93 15.46 7.65 6.40
CA LEU A 93 14.10 7.49 5.88
C LEU A 93 13.97 6.31 4.91
N GLY A 94 15.01 6.04 4.11
CA GLY A 94 15.07 4.87 3.23
C GLY A 94 15.45 3.56 3.94
N SER A 95 15.88 3.61 5.20
CA SER A 95 16.37 2.44 5.92
C SER A 95 15.23 1.51 6.32
N ARG A 96 15.56 0.21 6.39
CA ARG A 96 14.62 -0.79 6.91
C ARG A 96 14.26 -0.53 8.37
N THR A 97 15.24 -0.18 9.21
CA THR A 97 15.04 0.03 10.65
C THR A 97 14.03 1.14 10.94
N HIS A 98 14.13 2.27 10.22
CA HIS A 98 13.16 3.34 10.31
C HIS A 98 11.75 2.87 9.92
N ASN A 99 11.64 2.12 8.82
CA ASN A 99 10.36 1.57 8.37
C ASN A 99 9.76 0.56 9.36
N GLU A 100 10.59 -0.21 10.06
CA GLU A 100 10.13 -1.09 11.15
C GLU A 100 9.50 -0.28 12.28
N GLU A 101 10.17 0.78 12.73
CA GLU A 101 9.66 1.64 13.80
C GLU A 101 8.37 2.36 13.42
N VAL A 102 8.25 2.86 12.17
CA VAL A 102 7.02 3.48 11.68
C VAL A 102 5.87 2.47 11.62
N VAL A 103 6.12 1.26 11.12
CA VAL A 103 5.08 0.21 11.04
C VAL A 103 4.65 -0.27 12.41
N GLU A 104 5.58 -0.38 13.36
CA GLU A 104 5.31 -0.73 14.74
C GLU A 104 4.47 0.34 15.44
N ARG A 105 4.88 1.61 15.33
CA ARG A 105 4.20 2.74 15.96
C ARG A 105 2.78 2.97 15.43
N LEU A 106 2.57 2.76 14.13
CA LEU A 106 1.26 2.93 13.49
C LEU A 106 0.39 1.66 13.53
N GLY A 107 0.91 0.53 14.00
CA GLY A 107 0.17 -0.74 13.97
C GLY A 107 -0.14 -1.24 12.55
N PHE A 108 0.69 -0.91 11.56
CA PHE A 108 0.41 -1.15 10.14
C PHE A 108 0.48 -2.62 9.70
N TYR A 109 0.79 -3.51 10.64
CA TYR A 109 0.60 -4.94 10.50
C TYR A 109 -0.87 -5.38 10.63
N ILE A 110 -1.79 -4.49 11.03
CA ILE A 110 -3.23 -4.74 11.01
C ILE A 110 -3.80 -4.26 9.68
N ASP A 111 -4.39 -5.18 8.94
CA ASP A 111 -5.07 -4.92 7.68
C ASP A 111 -6.58 -4.79 7.93
N TYR A 112 -7.18 -3.76 7.32
CA TYR A 112 -8.61 -3.48 7.43
C TYR A 112 -9.20 -3.56 6.03
N LYS A 113 -10.23 -4.36 5.84
CA LYS A 113 -10.91 -4.53 4.56
C LYS A 113 -12.42 -4.42 4.69
N GLU A 114 -13.07 -3.96 3.65
CA GLU A 114 -14.52 -4.05 3.48
C GLU A 114 -14.83 -4.65 2.10
N ASP A 115 -16.03 -5.20 1.94
CA ASP A 115 -16.49 -5.69 0.64
C ASP A 115 -16.80 -4.50 -0.29
N GLY A 116 -16.02 -4.36 -1.37
CA GLY A 116 -16.36 -3.48 -2.49
C GLY A 116 -17.22 -4.20 -3.53
N GLU A 117 -17.51 -3.53 -4.64
CA GLU A 117 -18.38 -4.07 -5.70
C GLU A 117 -17.79 -5.31 -6.41
N TYR A 118 -16.46 -5.32 -6.62
CA TYR A 118 -15.76 -6.40 -7.35
C TYR A 118 -14.72 -7.15 -6.51
N GLN A 119 -14.19 -6.51 -5.46
CA GLN A 119 -13.16 -7.08 -4.59
C GLN A 119 -13.14 -6.33 -3.26
N ARG A 120 -12.46 -6.91 -2.26
CA ARG A 120 -12.25 -6.25 -0.97
C ARG A 120 -11.33 -5.05 -1.12
N VAL A 121 -11.69 -3.95 -0.47
CA VAL A 121 -10.94 -2.68 -0.49
C VAL A 121 -10.40 -2.35 0.89
N ASP A 122 -9.27 -1.63 0.94
CA ASP A 122 -8.61 -1.23 2.19
C ASP A 122 -9.46 -0.16 2.90
N ALA A 123 -10.04 -0.54 4.04
CA ALA A 123 -10.98 0.26 4.83
C ALA A 123 -10.29 1.04 5.95
N TYR A 124 -8.95 1.14 5.94
CA TYR A 124 -8.23 1.90 6.96
C TYR A 124 -8.72 3.35 7.04
N GLY A 125 -9.08 3.80 8.24
CA GLY A 125 -9.62 5.14 8.52
C GLY A 125 -11.12 5.32 8.25
N SER A 126 -11.77 4.43 7.48
CA SER A 126 -13.22 4.46 7.25
C SER A 126 -14.00 3.51 8.16
N THR A 127 -13.31 2.57 8.82
CA THR A 127 -13.92 1.69 9.82
C THR A 127 -14.43 2.49 11.00
N PRO A 128 -15.56 2.08 11.60
CA PRO A 128 -16.13 2.77 12.74
C PRO A 128 -15.59 2.24 14.08
N PHE A 129 -14.43 1.59 14.03
CA PHE A 129 -13.69 1.07 15.16
C PHE A 129 -12.20 1.04 14.82
N GLU A 130 -11.37 0.93 15.84
CA GLU A 130 -9.94 0.71 15.76
C GLU A 130 -9.56 -0.56 16.52
N VAL A 131 -8.67 -1.37 15.95
CA VAL A 131 -8.14 -2.57 16.59
C VAL A 131 -6.82 -2.24 17.26
N ILE A 132 -6.80 -2.37 18.58
CA ILE A 132 -5.61 -2.19 19.41
C ILE A 132 -5.09 -3.57 19.78
N ALA A 133 -4.01 -4.01 19.13
CA ALA A 133 -3.42 -5.32 19.39
C ALA A 133 -2.54 -5.32 20.64
N ASP A 134 -2.61 -6.39 21.44
CA ASP A 134 -1.67 -6.62 22.52
C ASP A 134 -0.34 -7.14 21.93
N THR A 135 0.63 -6.25 21.77
CA THR A 135 1.92 -6.57 21.14
C THR A 135 2.75 -7.58 21.93
N SER A 136 2.48 -7.74 23.24
CA SER A 136 3.17 -8.71 24.09
C SER A 136 2.72 -10.15 23.86
N LYS A 137 1.56 -10.34 23.19
CA LYS A 137 0.94 -11.64 22.96
C LYS A 137 0.98 -12.05 21.50
N PHE A 138 0.83 -13.34 21.30
CA PHE A 138 0.81 -13.97 19.98
C PHE A 138 -0.53 -13.77 19.27
N GLN A 139 -0.48 -13.26 18.04
CA GLN A 139 -1.62 -13.04 17.14
C GLN A 139 -1.52 -13.95 15.92
N ALA A 140 -2.61 -14.57 15.50
CA ALA A 140 -2.62 -15.39 14.29
C ALA A 140 -2.50 -14.53 13.04
N ILE A 141 -1.51 -14.84 12.20
CA ILE A 141 -1.23 -14.15 10.95
C ILE A 141 -2.05 -14.78 9.81
N GLY A 142 -2.58 -13.94 8.92
CA GLY A 142 -3.22 -14.38 7.68
C GLY A 142 -4.62 -14.99 7.87
N ILE A 143 -5.17 -14.95 9.09
CA ILE A 143 -6.56 -15.30 9.37
C ILE A 143 -7.40 -14.03 9.26
N ASP A 144 -8.46 -14.08 8.46
CA ASP A 144 -9.45 -13.00 8.36
C ASP A 144 -10.53 -13.16 9.45
N TYR A 145 -10.64 -12.14 10.30
CA TYR A 145 -11.74 -12.00 11.25
C TYR A 145 -12.79 -11.06 10.69
N THR A 146 -14.02 -11.54 10.57
CA THR A 146 -15.17 -10.76 10.14
C THR A 146 -15.80 -10.09 11.35
N ILE A 147 -15.85 -8.77 11.36
CA ILE A 147 -16.51 -7.93 12.36
C ILE A 147 -17.82 -7.40 11.78
N GLN A 148 -18.91 -7.61 12.52
CA GLN A 148 -20.24 -7.09 12.21
C GLN A 148 -20.75 -6.30 13.40
N ILE A 149 -21.06 -5.04 13.18
CA ILE A 149 -21.54 -4.14 14.23
C ILE A 149 -23.02 -4.41 14.46
N VAL A 150 -23.37 -4.69 15.71
CA VAL A 150 -24.75 -4.99 16.11
C VAL A 150 -25.44 -3.69 16.53
N ASP A 151 -24.81 -2.93 17.43
CA ASP A 151 -25.31 -1.66 17.95
C ASP A 151 -24.14 -0.73 18.35
N ASP A 152 -24.41 0.35 19.10
CA ASP A 152 -23.41 1.31 19.57
C ASP A 152 -22.37 0.71 20.52
N GLU A 153 -22.72 -0.36 21.23
CA GLU A 153 -21.91 -0.96 22.29
C GLU A 153 -21.37 -2.35 21.92
N HIS A 154 -22.04 -3.07 21.02
CA HIS A 154 -21.77 -4.46 20.72
C HIS A 154 -21.41 -4.72 19.25
N PHE A 155 -20.51 -5.68 19.05
CA PHE A 155 -20.18 -6.24 17.75
C PHE A 155 -20.04 -7.75 17.83
N ASN A 156 -20.28 -8.41 16.71
CA ASN A 156 -20.00 -9.83 16.53
C ASN A 156 -18.69 -10.01 15.76
N ILE A 157 -17.84 -10.92 16.21
CA ILE A 157 -16.63 -11.33 15.52
C ILE A 157 -16.71 -12.82 15.17
N SER A 158 -16.36 -13.13 13.93
CA SER A 158 -16.34 -14.50 13.43
C SER A 158 -15.10 -14.77 12.59
N ALA A 159 -14.57 -15.99 12.65
CA ALA A 159 -13.43 -16.40 11.85
C ALA A 159 -13.46 -17.91 11.58
N ALA A 160 -12.97 -18.31 10.41
CA ALA A 160 -12.65 -19.70 10.12
C ALA A 160 -11.20 -19.95 10.52
N ILE A 161 -10.97 -20.82 11.50
CA ILE A 161 -9.64 -21.09 12.04
C ILE A 161 -9.08 -22.36 11.39
N PRO A 162 -7.93 -22.28 10.69
CA PRO A 162 -7.27 -23.46 10.15
C PRO A 162 -6.77 -24.37 11.26
N ASN A 163 -6.66 -25.68 10.99
CA ASN A 163 -6.10 -26.62 11.97
C ASN A 163 -4.67 -26.24 12.38
N ASN A 164 -3.83 -25.82 11.42
CA ASN A 164 -2.48 -25.33 11.67
C ASN A 164 -2.37 -23.90 11.16
N PHE A 165 -1.94 -22.99 12.02
CA PHE A 165 -1.71 -21.59 11.66
C PHE A 165 -0.47 -21.05 12.38
N THR A 166 0.07 -19.95 11.87
CA THR A 166 1.21 -19.27 12.47
C THR A 166 0.72 -18.10 13.29
N VAL A 167 1.25 -17.96 14.50
CA VAL A 167 1.07 -16.79 15.33
C VAL A 167 2.37 -15.99 15.43
N GLN A 168 2.27 -14.67 15.62
CA GLN A 168 3.40 -13.78 15.83
C GLN A 168 3.16 -12.85 17.03
N SER A 169 4.17 -12.70 17.87
CA SER A 169 4.23 -11.61 18.85
C SER A 169 4.85 -10.40 18.17
N TYR A 170 4.19 -9.24 18.23
CA TYR A 170 4.67 -8.04 17.56
C TYR A 170 5.75 -7.31 18.36
N GLY A 171 5.80 -7.50 19.68
CA GLY A 171 6.85 -6.95 20.54
C GLY A 171 8.18 -7.69 20.41
N SER A 172 8.16 -9.03 20.43
CA SER A 172 9.40 -9.84 20.26
C SER A 172 9.71 -10.18 18.80
N LYS A 173 8.74 -9.99 17.90
CA LYS A 173 8.79 -10.39 16.47
C LYS A 173 8.87 -11.91 16.24
N GLU A 174 8.82 -12.72 17.29
CA GLU A 174 8.88 -14.18 17.22
C GLU A 174 7.61 -14.79 16.63
N LYS A 175 7.78 -15.95 15.98
CA LYS A 175 6.71 -16.67 15.29
C LYS A 175 6.65 -18.11 15.81
N GLU A 176 5.44 -18.61 15.99
CA GLU A 176 5.18 -19.96 16.48
C GLU A 176 4.06 -20.61 15.64
N GLY A 177 4.15 -21.91 15.37
CA GLY A 177 3.05 -22.67 14.80
C GLY A 177 2.10 -23.15 15.90
N ARG A 178 0.78 -23.00 15.69
CA ARG A 178 -0.24 -23.40 16.66
C ARG A 178 -1.33 -24.26 16.00
N ASN A 179 -1.85 -25.19 16.78
CA ASN A 179 -3.01 -26.02 16.45
C ASN A 179 -3.92 -26.09 17.69
N ILE A 180 -5.19 -25.72 17.53
CA ILE A 180 -6.14 -25.62 18.64
C ILE A 180 -7.38 -26.50 18.46
N GLY A 181 -7.50 -27.23 17.34
CA GLY A 181 -8.65 -28.07 17.03
C GLY A 181 -10.00 -27.35 16.81
N GLU A 182 -10.07 -26.04 17.04
CA GLU A 182 -11.23 -25.19 16.76
C GLU A 182 -11.22 -24.78 15.29
N THR A 183 -12.35 -24.98 14.60
CA THR A 183 -12.47 -24.71 13.15
C THR A 183 -13.26 -23.45 12.84
N ALA A 184 -14.10 -23.00 13.79
CA ALA A 184 -14.93 -21.82 13.64
C ALA A 184 -15.03 -21.09 14.97
N PHE A 185 -14.82 -19.78 14.92
CA PHE A 185 -15.01 -18.86 16.02
C PHE A 185 -16.18 -17.93 15.69
N ASN A 186 -17.10 -17.74 16.63
CA ASN A 186 -18.20 -16.79 16.50
C ASN A 186 -18.64 -16.34 17.91
N LYS A 187 -18.36 -15.08 18.27
CA LYS A 187 -18.71 -14.52 19.58
C LYS A 187 -19.02 -13.04 19.47
N GLN A 188 -19.99 -12.61 20.28
CA GLN A 188 -20.32 -11.20 20.48
C GLN A 188 -19.49 -10.63 21.64
N PHE A 189 -19.00 -9.41 21.48
CA PHE A 189 -18.22 -8.66 22.48
C PHE A 189 -18.73 -7.22 22.56
N GLN A 190 -18.36 -6.55 23.64
CA GLN A 190 -18.55 -5.10 23.79
C GLN A 190 -17.33 -4.32 23.29
N PHE A 191 -17.54 -3.12 22.75
CA PHE A 191 -16.44 -2.22 22.41
C PHE A 191 -15.62 -1.87 23.66
N GLY A 192 -14.29 -1.91 23.53
CA GLY A 192 -13.36 -1.73 24.67
C GLY A 192 -13.10 -2.98 25.50
N GLU A 193 -13.84 -4.07 25.27
CA GLU A 193 -13.58 -5.36 25.93
C GLU A 193 -12.28 -5.99 25.43
N LYS A 194 -11.54 -6.64 26.32
CA LYS A 194 -10.30 -7.37 25.98
C LYS A 194 -10.65 -8.74 25.41
N ILE A 195 -10.33 -8.96 24.14
CA ILE A 195 -10.36 -10.28 23.52
C ILE A 195 -9.05 -10.99 23.88
N ASN A 196 -9.13 -12.19 24.44
CA ASN A 196 -7.97 -12.99 24.84
C ASN A 196 -8.19 -14.45 24.40
N THR A 197 -7.90 -14.74 23.13
CA THR A 197 -7.99 -16.09 22.57
C THR A 197 -6.63 -16.59 22.10
N PRO A 198 -6.46 -17.89 21.85
CA PRO A 198 -5.23 -18.45 21.29
C PRO A 198 -4.83 -17.93 19.90
N PHE A 199 -5.68 -17.14 19.24
CA PHE A 199 -5.42 -16.62 17.89
C PHE A 199 -5.63 -15.09 17.78
N LEU A 200 -6.31 -14.46 18.74
CA LEU A 200 -6.59 -13.04 18.74
C LEU A 200 -6.55 -12.46 20.16
N ASN A 201 -5.62 -11.54 20.38
CA ASN A 201 -5.43 -10.77 21.62
C ASN A 201 -5.48 -9.28 21.29
N ALA A 202 -6.66 -8.69 21.34
CA ALA A 202 -6.85 -7.30 20.93
C ALA A 202 -8.04 -6.67 21.66
N VAL A 203 -8.07 -5.34 21.67
CA VAL A 203 -9.22 -4.54 22.06
C VAL A 203 -9.77 -3.89 20.81
N ILE A 204 -11.06 -4.03 20.57
CA ILE A 204 -11.74 -3.30 19.48
C ILE A 204 -12.41 -2.09 20.12
N ALA A 205 -11.85 -0.91 19.87
CA ALA A 205 -12.34 0.34 20.43
C ALA A 205 -13.21 1.08 19.41
N ARG A 206 -14.28 1.71 19.89
CA ARG A 206 -15.13 2.58 19.07
C ARG A 206 -14.36 3.86 18.71
N ASN A 207 -14.56 4.36 17.49
CA ASN A 207 -14.05 5.68 17.08
C ASN A 207 -15.20 6.62 16.69
N ASP A 208 -14.84 7.86 16.33
CA ASP A 208 -15.80 8.93 16.05
C ASP A 208 -16.54 8.79 14.70
N ASN A 209 -16.19 7.80 13.88
CA ASN A 209 -16.88 7.58 12.61
C ASN A 209 -18.33 7.11 12.86
N ALA A 210 -19.21 7.38 11.91
CA ALA A 210 -20.62 6.97 12.01
C ALA A 210 -20.79 5.45 12.11
N LEU A 211 -21.84 4.99 12.79
CA LEU A 211 -22.19 3.58 12.80
C LEU A 211 -22.51 3.09 11.39
N GLN A 212 -21.93 1.94 11.03
CA GLN A 212 -22.19 1.27 9.75
C GLN A 212 -22.80 -0.12 10.04
N GLN A 213 -23.99 -0.12 10.63
CA GLN A 213 -24.71 -1.35 11.01
C GLN A 213 -24.95 -2.26 9.80
N GLY A 214 -24.82 -3.57 10.02
CA GLY A 214 -25.01 -4.59 8.98
C GLY A 214 -23.88 -4.71 7.95
N LYS A 215 -22.91 -3.76 7.92
CA LYS A 215 -21.71 -3.92 7.10
C LYS A 215 -20.74 -4.90 7.74
N LYS A 216 -20.06 -5.66 6.87
CA LYS A 216 -18.99 -6.58 7.25
C LYS A 216 -17.65 -5.93 7.02
N PHE A 217 -16.85 -5.86 8.07
CA PHE A 217 -15.45 -5.49 7.99
C PHE A 217 -14.61 -6.73 8.22
N TYR A 218 -13.46 -6.82 7.57
CA TYR A 218 -12.51 -7.90 7.75
C TYR A 218 -11.23 -7.31 8.31
N ILE A 219 -10.74 -7.90 9.39
CA ILE A 219 -9.43 -7.57 9.93
C ILE A 219 -8.52 -8.78 9.78
N SER A 220 -7.26 -8.56 9.43
CA SER A 220 -6.26 -9.61 9.48
C SER A 220 -4.91 -9.06 9.91
N PHE A 221 -4.16 -9.92 10.59
CA PHE A 221 -2.80 -9.61 11.01
C PHE A 221 -1.83 -10.07 9.94
N LEU A 222 -0.97 -9.16 9.48
CA LEU A 222 0.09 -9.43 8.52
C LEU A 222 1.37 -9.83 9.28
N ASN A 223 2.18 -10.68 8.66
CA ASN A 223 3.55 -10.90 9.13
C ASN A 223 4.27 -9.54 9.17
N PHE A 224 4.92 -9.23 10.29
CA PHE A 224 5.62 -7.96 10.49
C PHE A 224 6.61 -7.65 9.35
N ASP A 225 7.41 -8.62 8.92
CA ASP A 225 8.36 -8.45 7.81
C ASP A 225 7.67 -8.08 6.50
N SER A 226 6.50 -8.68 6.25
CA SER A 226 5.69 -8.41 5.07
C SER A 226 5.05 -7.03 5.14
N ALA A 227 4.56 -6.63 6.32
CA ALA A 227 4.04 -5.30 6.57
C ALA A 227 5.12 -4.24 6.31
N VAL A 228 6.33 -4.41 6.87
CA VAL A 228 7.48 -3.53 6.63
C VAL A 228 7.82 -3.48 5.14
N SER A 229 7.87 -4.64 4.48
CA SER A 229 8.20 -4.70 3.05
C SER A 229 7.20 -3.97 2.15
N ARG A 230 5.93 -3.84 2.55
CA ARG A 230 4.91 -3.07 1.83
C ARG A 230 5.24 -1.57 1.76
N TYR A 231 5.98 -1.06 2.75
CA TYR A 231 6.29 0.37 2.85
C TYR A 231 7.76 0.73 2.56
N LYS A 232 8.63 -0.25 2.25
CA LYS A 232 10.05 0.00 1.92
C LYS A 232 10.28 0.92 0.71
N ASN A 233 9.28 1.13 -0.14
CA ASN A 233 9.41 1.89 -1.38
C ASN A 233 9.04 3.39 -1.23
N VAL A 234 9.20 3.95 -0.03
CA VAL A 234 9.04 5.40 0.17
C VAL A 234 10.10 6.12 -0.66
N ALA A 235 9.64 6.98 -1.57
CA ALA A 235 10.53 7.75 -2.41
C ALA A 235 10.94 9.02 -1.65
N VAL A 236 12.22 9.11 -1.30
CA VAL A 236 12.80 10.27 -0.61
C VAL A 236 13.79 10.94 -1.56
N LYS A 237 13.55 12.20 -1.88
CA LYS A 237 14.44 12.98 -2.74
C LYS A 237 14.51 14.44 -2.30
N PRO A 238 15.64 15.15 -2.50
CA PRO A 238 15.66 16.60 -2.38
C PRO A 238 14.69 17.27 -3.35
N GLU A 239 14.06 18.37 -2.94
CA GLU A 239 13.19 19.16 -3.81
C GLU A 239 13.97 19.77 -5.00
N SER A 240 15.22 20.17 -4.75
CA SER A 240 16.18 20.57 -5.77
C SER A 240 17.61 20.22 -5.34
N ASN A 241 18.55 20.25 -6.28
CA ASN A 241 19.96 19.93 -6.00
C ASN A 241 20.52 20.89 -4.94
N GLY A 242 20.97 20.35 -3.80
CA GLY A 242 21.47 21.15 -2.68
C GLY A 242 20.40 21.71 -1.75
N ALA A 243 19.11 21.40 -1.95
CA ALA A 243 18.04 21.87 -1.08
C ALA A 243 18.07 21.20 0.30
N SER A 244 17.78 22.00 1.33
CA SER A 244 17.47 21.52 2.68
C SER A 244 16.04 21.00 2.82
N VAL A 245 15.26 21.00 1.73
CA VAL A 245 13.89 20.49 1.69
C VAL A 245 13.90 19.11 1.03
N LEU A 246 13.35 18.12 1.73
CA LEU A 246 13.13 16.77 1.22
C LEU A 246 11.66 16.57 0.89
N GLN A 247 11.42 15.90 -0.23
CA GLN A 247 10.12 15.40 -0.63
C GLN A 247 10.05 13.90 -0.35
N LEU A 248 9.10 13.50 0.48
CA LEU A 248 8.72 12.11 0.69
C LEU A 248 7.48 11.82 -0.14
N ALA A 249 7.44 10.67 -0.81
CA ALA A 249 6.29 10.25 -1.56
C ALA A 249 6.02 8.76 -1.40
N GLN A 250 4.74 8.41 -1.28
CA GLN A 250 4.30 7.03 -1.11
C GLN A 250 3.06 6.76 -1.97
N THR A 251 3.02 5.54 -2.51
CA THR A 251 1.95 5.07 -3.40
C THR A 251 1.17 3.94 -2.75
N GLY A 252 -0.17 3.93 -2.88
CA GLY A 252 -1.01 2.89 -2.32
C GLY A 252 -2.50 3.05 -2.66
N ASN A 253 -3.32 2.10 -2.20
CA ASN A 253 -4.75 2.03 -2.54
C ASN A 253 -5.66 2.78 -1.56
N ASN A 254 -5.13 3.27 -0.43
CA ASN A 254 -5.87 3.99 0.60
C ASN A 254 -5.15 5.30 0.95
N LYS A 255 -5.85 6.44 0.84
CA LYS A 255 -5.28 7.77 1.08
C LYS A 255 -4.90 7.98 2.54
N ALA A 256 -5.76 7.61 3.48
CA ALA A 256 -5.53 7.80 4.93
C ALA A 256 -4.27 7.07 5.38
N ARG A 257 -4.11 5.81 4.95
CA ARG A 257 -2.93 4.99 5.25
C ARG A 257 -1.64 5.62 4.71
N ILE A 258 -1.68 6.23 3.53
CA ILE A 258 -0.52 6.94 2.95
C ILE A 258 -0.20 8.21 3.76
N VAL A 259 -1.22 9.00 4.13
CA VAL A 259 -1.04 10.21 4.94
C VAL A 259 -0.41 9.88 6.29
N ASP A 260 -0.96 8.90 7.00
CA ASP A 260 -0.45 8.49 8.32
C ASP A 260 0.94 7.88 8.24
N TYR A 261 1.24 7.15 7.17
CA TYR A 261 2.60 6.67 6.93
C TYR A 261 3.59 7.82 6.76
N LEU A 262 3.32 8.75 5.83
CA LEU A 262 4.22 9.87 5.55
C LEU A 262 4.40 10.74 6.79
N ASN A 263 3.32 11.06 7.50
CA ASN A 263 3.38 11.82 8.75
C ASN A 263 4.10 11.03 9.87
N GLY A 264 3.90 9.72 9.93
CA GLY A 264 4.55 8.82 10.88
C GLY A 264 6.07 8.76 10.67
N SER A 265 6.51 8.61 9.41
CA SER A 265 7.93 8.67 9.04
C SER A 265 8.58 9.98 9.49
N VAL A 266 7.91 11.11 9.30
CA VAL A 266 8.44 12.41 9.74
C VAL A 266 8.48 12.53 11.27
N LYS A 267 7.54 11.91 12.00
CA LYS A 267 7.52 11.91 13.48
C LYS A 267 8.55 10.98 14.12
N VAL A 268 9.00 9.97 13.38
CA VAL A 268 10.00 8.98 13.83
C VAL A 268 11.43 9.44 13.49
N LEU A 269 11.58 10.27 12.45
CA LEU A 269 12.85 10.91 12.09
C LEU A 269 13.34 11.85 13.19
#